data_AF-A0A2V6F301-F1
#
_entry.id   AF-A0A2V6F301-F1
#
_cell.length_a   1.000
_cell.length_b   1.000
_cell.length_c   1.000
_cell.angle_alpha   90.00
_cell.angle_beta   90.00
_cell.angle_gamma   90.00
#
_symmetry.space_group_name_H-M   'P 1'
#
loop_
_entity.id
_entity.type
_entity.pdbx_description
1 polymer ?
#
loop_
_entity_poly.entity_id
_entity_poly.type
_entity_poly.pdbx_seq_one_letter_code
_entity_poly.pdbx_strand_id
1 'polypeptide(L)'
;RNLELQAQVDTYLVLLLFVAFFRKTQRVSRTDRRWLRFHLFAAQDPHAYIDKNIRRRYLEATELAASYTQYLDTLNGMRRLDEIRRFRSLDYTAKKQRILALADRSA
;
A
#
# COMPACT_ATOMS: atom_id res chain seq x y z
N ARG A 1 4.12 -13.95 2.10
CA ARG A 1 4.32 -13.06 0.94
C ARG A 1 3.03 -12.50 0.40
N ASN A 2 2.14 -13.30 -0.22
CA ASN A 2 0.86 -12.76 -0.71
C ASN A 2 0.05 -12.06 0.41
N LEU A 3 -0.05 -12.73 1.56
CA LEU A 3 -0.76 -12.21 2.73
C LEU A 3 -0.11 -10.95 3.32
N GLU A 4 1.22 -10.86 3.32
CA GLU A 4 1.94 -9.71 3.89
C GLU A 4 1.69 -8.45 3.06
N LEU A 5 1.88 -8.56 1.74
CA LEU A 5 1.59 -7.48 0.81
C LEU A 5 0.12 -7.08 0.86
N GLN A 6 -0.79 -8.05 0.85
CA GLN A 6 -2.23 -7.79 0.93
C GLN A 6 -2.61 -7.09 2.24
N ALA A 7 -2.07 -7.57 3.38
CA ALA A 7 -2.32 -6.98 4.68
C ALA A 7 -1.88 -5.52 4.74
N GLN A 8 -0.68 -5.20 4.26
CA GLN A 8 -0.19 -3.81 4.25
C GLN A 8 -1.07 -2.88 3.40
N VAL A 9 -1.52 -3.35 2.23
CA VAL A 9 -2.44 -2.59 1.37
C VAL A 9 -3.80 -2.40 2.06
N ASP A 10 -4.37 -3.45 2.63
CA ASP A 10 -5.66 -3.38 3.33
C ASP A 10 -5.56 -2.48 4.58
N THR A 11 -4.47 -2.55 5.34
CA THR A 11 -4.21 -1.63 6.47
C THR A 11 -4.22 -0.19 6.02
N TYR A 12 -3.56 0.15 4.91
CA TYR A 12 -3.60 1.51 4.36
C TYR A 12 -5.03 1.95 4.02
N LEU A 13 -5.80 1.09 3.35
CA LEU A 13 -7.18 1.39 2.94
C LEU A 13 -8.11 1.59 4.14
N VAL A 14 -7.99 0.76 5.17
CA VAL A 14 -8.76 0.89 6.42
C VAL A 14 -8.40 2.18 7.15
N LEU A 15 -7.11 2.53 7.22
CA LEU A 15 -6.69 3.79 7.84
C LEU A 15 -7.17 5.02 7.05
N LEU A 16 -7.20 4.95 5.72
CA LEU A 16 -7.82 6.01 4.90
C LEU A 16 -9.31 6.17 5.22
N LEU A 17 -10.05 5.08 5.37
CA LEU A 17 -11.46 5.11 5.75
C LEU A 17 -11.64 5.72 7.14
N PHE A 18 -10.81 5.31 8.10
CA PHE A 18 -10.83 5.83 9.46
C PHE A 18 -10.55 7.34 9.49
N VAL A 19 -9.49 7.81 8.83
CA VAL A 19 -9.18 9.25 8.75
C VAL A 19 -10.33 10.02 8.07
N ALA A 20 -10.89 9.49 6.99
CA ALA A 20 -12.04 10.12 6.33
C ALA A 20 -13.25 10.27 7.27
N PHE A 21 -13.52 9.27 8.10
CA PHE A 21 -14.59 9.29 9.09
C PHE A 21 -14.40 10.42 10.12
N PHE A 22 -13.21 10.53 10.73
CA PHE A 22 -12.93 11.58 11.73
C PHE A 22 -12.89 12.99 11.16
N ARG A 23 -12.64 13.14 9.86
CA ARG A 23 -12.63 14.43 9.17
C ARG A 23 -14.01 15.00 8.85
N LYS A 24 -15.10 14.37 9.32
CA LYS A 24 -16.49 14.87 9.22
C LYS A 24 -16.83 15.46 7.85
N THR A 25 -16.64 14.67 6.78
CA THR A 25 -16.89 14.99 5.35
C THR A 25 -15.82 15.77 4.58
N GLN A 26 -14.73 16.24 5.23
CA GLN A 26 -13.60 16.76 4.47
C GLN A 26 -12.83 15.63 3.77
N ARG A 27 -12.47 15.83 2.51
CA ARG A 27 -11.59 14.91 1.77
C ARG A 27 -10.30 14.70 2.55
N VAL A 28 -9.84 13.44 2.64
CA VAL A 28 -8.52 13.10 3.17
C VAL A 28 -7.48 13.97 2.45
N SER A 29 -6.66 14.68 3.21
CA SER A 29 -5.70 15.65 2.66
C SER A 29 -4.46 14.95 2.08
N ARG A 30 -3.62 15.69 1.36
CA ARG A 30 -2.30 15.18 0.94
C ARG A 30 -1.39 14.93 2.14
N THR A 31 -1.49 15.78 3.17
CA THR A 31 -0.72 15.67 4.41
C THR A 31 -1.10 14.40 5.18
N ASP A 32 -2.39 14.09 5.29
CA ASP A 32 -2.85 12.87 5.98
C ASP A 32 -2.31 11.62 5.29
N ARG A 33 -2.39 11.57 3.95
CA ARG A 33 -1.84 10.46 3.16
C ARG A 33 -0.34 10.32 3.37
N ARG A 34 0.39 11.43 3.33
CA ARG A 34 1.84 11.42 3.56
C ARG A 34 2.17 10.92 4.97
N TRP A 35 1.43 11.37 5.98
CA TRP A 35 1.59 10.94 7.37
C TRP A 35 1.31 9.44 7.54
N LEU A 36 0.20 8.93 6.99
CA LEU A 36 -0.14 7.50 7.01
C LEU A 36 0.95 6.66 6.34
N ARG A 37 1.41 7.07 5.15
CA ARG A 37 2.46 6.35 4.42
C ARG A 37 3.79 6.35 5.16
N PHE A 38 4.15 7.47 5.79
CA PHE A 38 5.36 7.53 6.61
C PHE A 38 5.31 6.49 7.72
N HIS A 39 4.24 6.45 8.51
CA HIS A 39 4.12 5.51 9.64
C HIS A 39 3.98 4.06 9.21
N LEU A 40 3.31 3.78 8.09
CA LEU A 40 3.13 2.41 7.61
C LEU A 40 4.37 1.83 6.93
N PHE A 41 5.13 2.66 6.20
CA PHE A 41 6.18 2.15 5.31
C PHE A 41 7.57 2.67 5.65
N ALA A 42 7.72 3.95 5.99
CA ALA A 42 9.04 4.59 6.14
C ALA A 42 9.57 4.57 7.58
N ALA A 43 8.70 4.55 8.58
CA ALA A 43 9.06 4.54 9.99
C ALA A 43 9.42 3.14 10.54
N GLN A 44 9.41 2.10 9.68
CA GLN A 44 9.76 0.74 10.09
C GLN A 44 11.24 0.65 10.45
N ASP A 45 11.55 -0.01 11.57
CA ASP A 45 12.92 -0.27 12.00
C ASP A 45 13.58 -1.33 11.08
N PRO A 46 14.67 -1.00 10.35
CA PRO A 46 15.41 -1.95 9.53
C PRO A 46 16.00 -3.14 10.31
N HIS A 47 16.15 -3.01 11.63
CA HIS A 47 16.69 -4.02 12.53
C HIS A 47 15.62 -4.79 13.31
N ALA A 48 14.34 -4.58 13.02
CA ALA A 48 13.23 -5.28 13.69
C ALA A 48 13.30 -6.81 13.57
N TYR A 49 14.03 -7.33 12.57
CA TYR A 49 14.20 -8.77 12.34
C TYR A 49 15.68 -9.16 12.32
N ILE A 50 16.05 -10.09 13.21
CA ILE A 50 17.39 -10.68 13.26
C ILE A 50 17.64 -11.59 12.05
N ASP A 51 16.62 -12.36 11.65
CA ASP A 51 16.70 -13.26 10.49
C ASP A 51 16.73 -12.47 9.17
N LYS A 52 17.80 -12.67 8.39
CA LYS A 52 18.03 -11.97 7.12
C LYS A 52 16.97 -12.28 6.05
N ASN A 53 16.45 -13.51 6.02
CA ASN A 53 15.44 -13.92 5.04
C ASN A 53 14.08 -13.32 5.36
N ILE A 54 13.68 -13.31 6.63
CA ILE A 54 12.45 -12.64 7.10
C ILE A 54 12.55 -11.14 6.83
N ARG A 55 13.67 -10.51 7.20
CA ARG A 55 13.89 -9.08 6.94
C ARG A 55 13.73 -8.73 5.46
N ARG A 56 14.36 -9.49 4.57
CA ARG A 56 14.26 -9.27 3.12
C ARG A 56 12.82 -9.41 2.61
N ARG A 57 12.08 -10.39 3.14
CA ARG A 57 10.69 -10.66 2.76
C ARG A 57 9.75 -9.52 3.15
N TYR A 58 9.89 -8.99 4.37
CA TYR A 58 9.07 -7.87 4.83
C TYR A 58 9.45 -6.55 4.14
N LEU A 59 10.74 -6.32 3.89
CA LEU A 59 11.20 -5.16 3.13
C LEU A 59 10.59 -5.13 1.72
N GLU A 60 10.66 -6.25 0.99
CA GLU A 60 10.07 -6.35 -0.36
C GLU A 60 8.55 -6.11 -0.34
N ALA A 61 7.83 -6.66 0.65
CA ALA A 61 6.41 -6.41 0.80
C ALA A 61 6.11 -4.92 1.05
N THR A 62 6.87 -4.30 1.98
CA THR A 62 6.73 -2.87 2.33
C THR A 62 6.97 -1.96 1.13
N GLU A 63 8.02 -2.20 0.35
CA GLU A 63 8.33 -1.40 -0.86
C GLU A 63 7.24 -1.53 -1.93
N LEU A 64 6.77 -2.75 -2.18
CA LEU A 64 5.68 -3.02 -3.12
C LEU A 64 4.37 -2.36 -2.66
N ALA A 65 4.02 -2.49 -1.38
CA ALA A 65 2.83 -1.86 -0.81
C ALA A 65 2.89 -0.34 -0.87
N ALA A 66 4.06 0.25 -0.58
CA ALA A 66 4.28 1.70 -0.66
C ALA A 66 4.07 2.20 -2.09
N SER A 67 4.68 1.56 -3.09
CA SER A 67 4.50 1.92 -4.50
C SER A 67 3.04 1.78 -4.95
N TYR A 68 2.42 0.63 -4.65
CA TYR A 68 1.06 0.34 -5.08
C TYR A 68 0.02 1.30 -4.49
N THR A 69 0.13 1.59 -3.19
CA THR A 69 -0.80 2.52 -2.52
C THR A 69 -0.66 3.95 -3.01
N GLN A 70 0.54 4.36 -3.49
CA GLN A 70 0.73 5.66 -4.14
C GLN A 70 -0.02 5.73 -5.47
N TYR A 71 0.07 4.66 -6.27
CA TYR A 71 -0.71 4.56 -7.49
C TYR A 71 -2.22 4.60 -7.21
N LEU A 72 -2.72 3.85 -6.21
CA LEU A 72 -4.14 3.87 -5.83
C LEU A 72 -4.64 5.28 -5.49
N ASP A 73 -3.79 6.12 -4.88
CA ASP A 73 -4.15 7.49 -4.56
C ASP A 73 -4.37 8.40 -5.77
N THR A 74 -3.79 8.05 -6.92
CA THR A 74 -4.00 8.78 -8.19
C THR A 74 -5.34 8.46 -8.85
N LEU A 75 -5.96 7.34 -8.48
CA LEU A 75 -7.21 6.88 -9.08
C LEU A 75 -8.43 7.55 -8.43
N ASN A 76 -9.45 7.80 -9.26
CA ASN A 76 -10.80 8.14 -8.80
C ASN A 76 -11.49 6.93 -8.14
N GLY A 77 -12.62 7.17 -7.45
CA GLY A 77 -13.28 6.14 -6.64
C GLY A 77 -13.65 4.86 -7.39
N MET A 78 -14.23 4.98 -8.60
CA MET A 78 -14.62 3.82 -9.41
C MET A 78 -13.40 3.03 -9.89
N ARG A 79 -12.41 3.71 -10.48
CA ARG A 79 -11.19 3.04 -10.97
C ARG A 79 -10.40 2.40 -9.83
N ARG A 80 -10.37 3.04 -8.66
CA ARG A 80 -9.72 2.49 -7.46
C ARG A 80 -10.41 1.22 -6.98
N LEU A 81 -11.74 1.18 -6.97
CA LEU A 81 -12.50 0.00 -6.55
C LEU A 81 -12.24 -1.20 -7.47
N ASP A 82 -12.30 -0.98 -8.79
CA ASP A 82 -12.03 -2.03 -9.77
C ASP A 82 -10.60 -2.55 -9.67
N GLU A 83 -9.65 -1.63 -9.46
CA GLU A 83 -8.26 -1.96 -9.25
C GLU A 83 -8.05 -2.83 -8.00
N ILE A 84 -8.65 -2.48 -6.87
CA ILE A 84 -8.56 -3.25 -5.62
C ILE A 84 -9.14 -4.65 -5.79
N ARG A 85 -10.30 -4.78 -6.44
CA ARG A 85 -10.95 -6.07 -6.70
C ARG A 85 -10.06 -6.97 -7.56
N ARG A 86 -9.53 -6.43 -8.66
CA ARG A 86 -8.59 -7.16 -9.52
C ARG A 86 -7.35 -7.56 -8.76
N PHE A 87 -6.74 -6.64 -8.01
CA PHE A 87 -5.53 -6.93 -7.27
C PHE A 87 -5.72 -8.02 -6.21
N ARG A 88 -6.84 -8.03 -5.49
CA ARG A 88 -7.15 -9.06 -4.49
C ARG A 88 -7.21 -10.47 -5.08
N SER A 89 -7.68 -10.64 -6.32
CA SER A 89 -7.78 -11.96 -6.96
C SER A 89 -6.45 -12.48 -7.49
N LEU A 90 -5.39 -11.67 -7.49
CA LEU A 90 -4.06 -12.07 -7.97
C LEU A 90 -3.29 -12.85 -6.90
N ASP A 91 -2.48 -13.80 -7.35
CA ASP A 91 -1.42 -14.37 -6.53
C ASP A 91 -0.28 -13.37 -6.31
N TYR A 92 0.70 -13.75 -5.49
CA TYR A 92 1.81 -12.86 -5.16
C TYR A 92 2.64 -12.44 -6.39
N THR A 93 2.92 -13.38 -7.30
CA THR A 93 3.76 -13.12 -8.48
C THR A 93 3.07 -12.13 -9.41
N ALA A 94 1.78 -12.34 -9.68
CA ALA A 94 0.99 -11.46 -10.51
C ALA A 94 0.78 -10.08 -9.85
N LYS A 95 0.61 -10.01 -8.51
CA LYS A 95 0.60 -8.72 -7.78
C LYS A 95 1.90 -7.96 -7.98
N LYS A 96 3.04 -8.61 -7.80
CA LYS A 96 4.36 -7.99 -7.97
C LYS A 96 4.53 -7.44 -9.39
N GLN A 97 4.28 -8.27 -10.41
CA GLN A 97 4.37 -7.84 -11.82
C GLN A 97 3.46 -6.65 -12.11
N ARG A 98 2.22 -6.68 -11.59
CA ARG A 98 1.28 -5.58 -11.75
C ARG A 98 1.79 -4.29 -11.13
N ILE A 99 2.34 -4.33 -9.91
CA ILE A 99 2.88 -3.14 -9.23
C ILE A 99 4.04 -2.55 -10.02
N LEU A 100 4.96 -3.39 -10.49
CA LEU A 100 6.11 -2.95 -11.30
C LEU A 100 5.65 -2.28 -12.61
N ALA A 101 4.72 -2.91 -13.33
CA ALA A 101 4.18 -2.36 -14.57
C ALA A 101 3.40 -1.04 -14.38
N LEU A 102 2.90 -0.77 -13.18
CA LEU A 102 2.22 0.48 -12.83
C LEU A 102 3.21 1.57 -12.41
N ALA A 103 4.28 1.21 -11.70
CA ALA A 103 5.33 2.13 -11.29
C ALA A 103 6.00 2.78 -12.52
N ASP A 104 6.30 1.98 -13.54
CA ASP A 104 6.91 2.43 -14.81
C ASP A 104 6.04 3.43 -15.59
N ARG A 105 4.72 3.46 -15.33
CA ARG A 105 3.78 4.38 -15.99
C ARG A 105 3.58 5.71 -15.25
N SER A 106 4.09 5.78 -14.02
CA SER A 106 3.95 6.93 -13.12
C SER A 106 5.25 7.71 -12.90
N ALA A 107 6.35 7.23 -13.48
CA ALA A 107 7.62 7.94 -13.63
C ALA A 107 7.61 8.79 -14.90
#